data_AF-A0A318T4A5-F1
#
_entry.id   AF-A0A318T4A5-F1
#
_cell.length_a   1.000
_cell.length_b   1.000
_cell.length_c   1.000
_cell.angle_alpha   90.00
_cell.angle_beta   90.00
_cell.angle_gamma   90.00
#
_symmetry.space_group_name_H-M   'P 1'
#
loop_
_entity.id
_entity.type
_entity.pdbx_description
1 polymer ?
#
loop_
_entity_poly.entity_id
_entity_poly.type
_entity_poly.pdbx_seq_one_letter_code
_entity_poly.pdbx_strand_id
1 'polypeptide(L)' 'MSFSLKLESVNRRTDRAVFRLMDGPLGNRRVVSVEIPVPAEARGRPDREIIEMLEPELEHTLRQALNRVLRD' A
#
# COMPACT_ATOMS: atom_id res chain seq x y z
N MET A 1 5.67 14.50 8.69
CA MET A 1 4.59 13.51 8.90
C MET A 1 5.16 12.14 8.62
N SER A 2 5.03 11.20 9.56
CA SER A 2 5.48 9.81 9.36
C SER A 2 4.25 8.95 9.18
N PHE A 3 4.11 8.36 8.00
CA PHE A 3 3.07 7.40 7.69
C PHE A 3 3.64 6.01 7.91
N SER A 4 2.85 5.10 8.49
CA SER A 4 3.22 3.69 8.56
C SER A 4 2.43 2.91 7.52
N LEU A 5 3.15 2.11 6.75
CA LEU A 5 2.62 1.32 5.65
C LEU A 5 2.74 -0.16 5.98
N LYS A 6 1.64 -0.88 5.82
CA LYS A 6 1.60 -2.32 6.08
C LYS A 6 0.92 -3.04 4.92
N LEU A 7 1.57 -4.06 4.37
CA LEU A 7 0.89 -5.01 3.50
C LEU A 7 -0.10 -5.82 4.35
N GLU A 8 -1.37 -5.76 3.98
CA GLU A 8 -2.43 -6.52 4.65
C GLU A 8 -2.60 -7.90 4.04
N SER A 9 -2.60 -7.96 2.70
CA SER A 9 -2.85 -9.18 1.97
C SER A 9 -2.40 -9.06 0.52
N VAL A 10 -2.07 -10.20 -0.10
CA VAL A 10 -1.92 -10.33 -1.55
C VAL A 10 -3.01 -11.27 -2.06
N ASN A 11 -3.97 -10.74 -2.78
CA ASN A 11 -5.01 -11.52 -3.44
C ASN A 11 -4.47 -12.05 -4.78
N ARG A 12 -4.07 -13.32 -4.77
CA ARG A 12 -3.58 -14.03 -5.96
C ARG A 12 -4.68 -14.39 -6.98
N ARG A 13 -5.96 -14.35 -6.58
CA ARG A 13 -7.09 -14.59 -7.50
C ARG A 13 -7.35 -13.39 -8.40
N THR A 14 -7.07 -12.18 -7.90
CA THR A 14 -7.28 -10.92 -8.62
C THR A 14 -5.98 -10.22 -8.99
N ASP A 15 -4.82 -10.82 -8.67
CA ASP A 15 -3.48 -10.22 -8.80
C ASP A 15 -3.40 -8.82 -8.16
N ARG A 16 -3.83 -8.67 -6.91
CA ARG A 16 -3.82 -7.38 -6.20
C ARG A 16 -3.18 -7.49 -4.83
N ALA A 17 -2.39 -6.49 -4.46
CA ALA A 17 -1.85 -6.32 -3.12
C ALA A 17 -2.63 -5.19 -2.41
N VAL A 18 -3.09 -5.47 -1.19
CA VAL A 18 -3.80 -4.51 -0.34
C VAL A 18 -2.82 -3.96 0.68
N PHE A 19 -2.65 -2.65 0.66
CA PHE A 19 -1.81 -1.93 1.59
C PHE A 19 -2.66 -1.05 2.49
N ARG A 20 -2.36 -1.09 3.78
CA ARG A 20 -2.95 -0.20 4.78
C ARG A 20 -1.95 0.87 5.13
N LEU A 21 -2.34 2.11 4.86
CA LEU A 21 -1.64 3.30 5.28
C LEU A 21 -2.28 3.82 6.56
N MET A 22 -1.46 4.05 7.57
CA MET A 22 -1.87 4.59 8.86
C MET A 22 -1.14 5.90 9.12
N ASP A 23 -1.91 6.98 9.32
CA ASP A 23 -1.42 8.30 9.70
C ASP A 23 -1.95 8.71 11.07
N GLY A 24 -1.12 9.34 11.90
CA GLY A 24 -1.52 9.90 13.18
C GLY A 24 -1.42 8.95 14.40
N PRO A 25 -1.62 9.52 15.60
CA PRO A 25 -1.49 8.81 16.88
C PRO A 25 -2.59 7.74 17.05
N LEU A 26 -2.34 6.75 17.91
CA LEU A 26 -3.20 5.57 18.13
C LEU A 26 -4.70 5.89 18.41
N GLY A 27 -5.03 7.09 18.89
CA GLY A 27 -6.41 7.52 19.14
C GLY A 27 -7.12 8.27 18.01
N ASN A 28 -6.39 8.79 17.01
CA ASN A 28 -6.93 9.55 15.87
C ASN A 28 -6.31 9.08 14.54
N ARG A 29 -6.11 7.76 14.44
CA ARG A 29 -5.38 7.16 13.33
C ARG A 29 -6.27 7.17 12.09
N ARG A 30 -5.87 7.92 11.06
CA ARG A 30 -6.49 7.84 9.74
C ARG A 30 -5.97 6.60 9.04
N VAL A 31 -6.89 5.78 8.55
CA VAL A 31 -6.58 4.52 7.86
C VAL A 31 -7.06 4.62 6.43
N VAL A 32 -6.14 4.47 5.47
CA VAL A 32 -6.45 4.40 4.04
C VAL A 32 -6.04 3.02 3.54
N SER A 33 -6.95 2.34 2.86
CA SER A 33 -6.65 1.07 2.19
C SER A 33 -6.45 1.34 0.70
N VAL A 34 -5.33 0.86 0.16
CA VAL A 34 -4.97 1.03 -1.25
C VAL A 34 -4.76 -0.35 -1.86
N GLU A 35 -5.42 -0.61 -2.98
CA GLU A 35 -5.20 -1.80 -3.79
C GLU A 35 -4.27 -1.45 -4.94
N ILE A 36 -3.17 -2.19 -5.08
CA ILE A 36 -2.22 -2.04 -6.18
C ILE A 36 -2.18 -3.35 -6.97
N PRO A 37 -2.22 -3.30 -8.32
CA PRO A 37 -2.03 -4.49 -9.14
C PRO A 37 -0.64 -5.10 -8.89
N VAL A 38 -0.58 -6.42 -8.76
CA VAL A 38 0.69 -7.16 -8.67
C VAL A 38 1.22 -7.35 -10.08
N PRO A 39 2.44 -6.87 -10.41
CA PRO A 39 3.00 -7.03 -11.74
C PRO A 39 3.20 -8.51 -12.06
N ALA A 40 3.08 -8.88 -13.34
CA ALA A 40 3.12 -10.28 -13.77
C ALA A 40 4.42 -10.99 -13.38
N GLU A 41 5.53 -10.25 -13.38
CA GLU A 41 6.87 -10.66 -12.92
C GLU A 41 6.97 -10.97 -11.42
N ALA A 42 6.06 -10.43 -10.61
CA ALA A 42 5.94 -10.70 -9.18
C ALA A 42 5.02 -11.91 -8.90
N ARG A 43 4.36 -12.48 -9.92
CA ARG A 43 3.51 -13.67 -9.74
C ARG A 43 4.35 -14.89 -9.35
N GLY A 44 3.93 -15.56 -8.28
CA GLY A 44 4.63 -16.75 -7.75
C GLY A 44 5.83 -16.41 -6.87
N ARG A 45 6.14 -15.12 -6.67
CA ARG A 45 7.15 -14.67 -5.71
C ARG A 45 6.60 -14.73 -4.28
N PRO A 46 7.47 -14.89 -3.27
CA PRO A 46 7.09 -14.69 -1.87
C PRO A 46 6.58 -13.27 -1.65
N ASP A 47 5.60 -13.10 -0.76
CA ASP A 47 4.97 -11.80 -0.49
C ASP A 47 5.98 -10.69 -0.12
N ARG A 48 7.12 -11.05 0.51
CA ARG A 48 8.20 -10.11 0.80
C ARG A 48 8.85 -9.53 -0.47
N GLU A 49 9.14 -10.38 -1.46
CA GLU A 49 9.70 -9.94 -2.74
C GLU A 49 8.69 -9.09 -3.51
N ILE A 50 7.39 -9.44 -3.43
CA ILE A 50 6.32 -8.63 -4.02
C ILE A 50 6.29 -7.22 -3.41
N ILE A 51 6.46 -7.09 -2.09
CA ILE A 51 6.52 -5.77 -1.43
C ILE A 51 7.72 -4.96 -1.93
N GLU A 52 8.91 -5.56 -1.97
CA GLU A 52 10.14 -4.89 -2.42
C GLU A 52 10.00 -4.41 -3.89
N MET A 53 9.33 -5.18 -4.74
CA MET A 53 9.04 -4.79 -6.12
C MET A 53 7.99 -3.68 -6.23
N LEU A 54 6.98 -3.70 -5.35
CA LEU A 54 5.89 -2.72 -5.35
C LEU A 54 6.25 -1.43 -4.61
N GLU A 55 7.28 -1.42 -3.77
CA GLU A 55 7.67 -0.27 -2.94
C GLU A 55 7.73 1.08 -3.70
N PRO A 56 8.29 1.15 -4.93
CA PRO A 56 8.34 2.40 -5.69
C PRO A 56 6.96 2.88 -6.16
N GLU A 57 6.14 1.98 -6.72
CA GLU A 57 4.77 2.29 -7.16
C GLU A 57 3.85 2.61 -5.99
N LEU A 58 4.09 1.93 -4.87
CA LEU A 58 3.37 2.09 -3.63
C LEU A 58 3.67 3.45 -3.01
N GLU A 59 4.93 3.89 -2.93
CA GLU A 59 5.27 5.25 -2.48
C GLU A 59 4.58 6.31 -3.34
N HIS A 60 4.63 6.15 -4.67
CA HIS A 60 3.99 7.08 -5.60
C HIS A 60 2.47 7.15 -5.38
N THR A 61 1.81 5.99 -5.33
CA THR A 61 0.35 5.88 -5.17
C THR A 61 -0.10 6.42 -3.81
N LEU A 62 0.65 6.11 -2.75
CA LEU A 62 0.38 6.62 -1.41
C LEU A 62 0.58 8.12 -1.32
N ARG A 63 1.65 8.66 -1.91
CA ARG A 63 1.87 10.11 -1.96
C ARG A 63 0.72 10.81 -2.69
N GLN A 64 0.22 10.24 -3.79
CA GLN A 64 -0.96 10.79 -4.47
C GLN A 64 -2.23 10.71 -3.61
N ALA A 65 -2.52 9.55 -3.02
CA ALA A 65 -3.69 9.35 -2.16
C ALA A 65 -3.67 10.28 -0.95
N LEU A 66 -2.52 10.41 -0.29
CA LEU A 66 -2.31 11.32 0.83
C LEU A 66 -2.46 12.79 0.44
N ASN A 67 -1.85 13.20 -0.67
CA ASN A 67 -2.02 14.57 -1.16
C ASN A 67 -3.49 14.90 -1.47
N ARG A 68 -4.30 13.89 -1.83
CA ARG A 68 -5.74 14.05 -2.01
C ARG A 68 -6.46 14.24 -0.67
N VAL A 69 -6.16 13.37 0.30
CA VAL A 69 -6.80 13.38 1.63
C VAL A 69 -6.36 14.57 2.51
N LEU A 70 -5.16 15.10 2.31
CA LEU A 70 -4.64 16.26 3.06
C LEU A 70 -5.06 17.62 2.46
N ARG A 71 -5.60 17.62 1.23
CA ARG A 71 -6.08 18.84 0.56
C ARG A 71 -7.57 19.12 0.80
N ASP A 72 -8.33 18.13 1.26
CA ASP A 72 -9.68 18.25 1.84
C ASP A 72 -9.59 18.57 3.34
#